data_AF-A0A452RSD2-F1
#
_entry.id   AF-A0A452RSD2-F1
#
_cell.length_a   1.000
_cell.length_b   1.000
_cell.length_c   1.000
_cell.angle_alpha   90.00
_cell.angle_beta   90.00
_cell.angle_gamma   90.00
#
_symmetry.space_group_name_H-M   'P 1'
#
loop_
_entity.id
_entity.type
_entity.pdbx_description
1 polymer ?
#
loop_
_entity_poly.entity_id
_entity_poly.type
_entity_poly.pdbx_seq_one_letter_code
_entity_poly.pdbx_strand_id
1 'polypeptide(L)'
;MYARLGEIIGLDASIAVTLAAHQAIGLKGIILAGNKEQKARYLPKLASGEHIAAFCLTEPSSGSDVASIKSRATLSEDKKHYILNGSKVWITNGGMANIFTVFAKTEVVDSDSSVKDKITAFIVERDFGGVTNGKPEDKLGIRGSNTCAVHFENTRVPIENVLGEVGGGFKVAMSTLNSGRFSMGSMVAGLLKKLIEMTAAYACMRKQFNKSLSEFGLIQEKFALMAQKAYVMESMAYLTAGMLDQPGFPDCSIEAAMVKVFSSEGAWQCVSEALQVLGGSGYMRDYPYERLLRDSRILLIFEGTNEILRMYIALTGLQHAGRILTARDSARKLEENAYYFGRTVETLLLRFGKTIVEEQMVLKRVANILINLYGMTAVLSRASRSIRMGIRNHDHEVLLANIFCAEAYYQNLFTLSQLDKYSPENLDEQIKKVSQQVLEKQAYICAHPLERTD
;
A
#
# COMPACT_ATOMS: atom_id res chain seq x y z
N MET A 1 16.14 5.58 10.50
CA MET A 1 16.17 7.01 10.11
C MET A 1 15.09 7.37 9.07
N TYR A 2 14.98 6.62 7.98
CA TYR A 2 14.03 6.89 6.89
C TYR A 2 12.55 7.00 7.33
N ALA A 3 12.03 6.03 8.09
CA ALA A 3 10.65 6.06 8.60
C ALA A 3 10.36 7.31 9.47
N ARG A 4 11.34 7.72 10.29
CA ARG A 4 11.20 8.89 11.15
C ARG A 4 11.11 10.20 10.37
N LEU A 5 11.90 10.34 9.31
CA LEU A 5 11.77 11.46 8.39
C LEU A 5 10.41 11.40 7.68
N GLY A 6 9.98 10.20 7.28
CA GLY A 6 8.67 9.91 6.69
C GLY A 6 7.50 10.58 7.40
N GLU A 7 7.44 10.50 8.73
CA GLU A 7 6.40 11.17 9.53
C GLU A 7 6.35 12.69 9.35
N ILE A 8 7.50 13.33 9.12
CA ILE A 8 7.61 14.79 8.92
C ILE A 8 7.19 15.15 7.49
N ILE A 9 7.68 14.39 6.50
CA ILE A 9 7.36 14.64 5.09
C ILE A 9 5.88 14.39 4.80
N GLY A 10 5.28 13.42 5.50
CA GLY A 10 3.86 13.08 5.37
C GLY A 10 2.89 14.21 5.70
N LEU A 11 3.36 15.30 6.31
CA LEU A 11 2.54 16.50 6.57
C LEU A 11 2.08 17.20 5.29
N ASP A 12 2.80 17.03 4.18
CA ASP A 12 2.33 17.42 2.84
C ASP A 12 2.38 16.20 1.90
N ALA A 13 1.19 15.70 1.53
CA ALA A 13 1.07 14.50 0.71
C ALA A 13 1.67 14.66 -0.70
N SER A 14 1.65 15.87 -1.28
CA SER A 14 2.24 16.11 -2.60
C SER A 14 3.77 16.01 -2.54
N ILE A 15 4.37 16.66 -1.56
CA ILE A 15 5.84 16.60 -1.33
C ILE A 15 6.25 15.17 -0.98
N ALA A 16 5.52 14.52 -0.08
CA ALA A 16 5.79 13.13 0.31
C ALA A 16 5.79 12.19 -0.90
N VAL A 17 4.78 12.29 -1.78
CA VAL A 17 4.69 11.44 -2.98
C VAL A 17 5.79 11.77 -3.99
N THR A 18 6.13 13.03 -4.22
CA THR A 18 7.25 13.42 -5.12
C THR A 18 8.58 12.83 -4.65
N LEU A 19 8.86 12.94 -3.34
CA LEU A 19 10.10 12.41 -2.75
C LEU A 19 10.10 10.88 -2.68
N ALA A 20 8.97 10.24 -2.39
CA ALA A 20 8.84 8.79 -2.41
C ALA A 20 9.01 8.23 -3.83
N ALA A 21 8.40 8.86 -4.84
CA ALA A 21 8.57 8.46 -6.23
C ALA A 21 10.03 8.55 -6.69
N HIS A 22 10.76 9.57 -6.25
CA HIS A 22 12.18 9.69 -6.52
C HIS A 22 13.00 8.60 -5.80
N GLN A 23 12.87 8.46 -4.49
CA GLN A 23 13.81 7.66 -3.69
C GLN A 23 13.34 6.24 -3.33
N ALA A 24 12.05 6.08 -3.05
CA ALA A 24 11.48 4.81 -2.58
C ALA A 24 11.28 3.81 -3.73
N ILE A 25 11.02 4.31 -4.94
CA ILE A 25 10.82 3.49 -6.14
C ILE A 25 11.72 3.89 -7.32
N GLY A 26 11.87 5.19 -7.61
CA GLY A 26 12.56 5.68 -8.81
C GLY A 26 14.02 5.25 -8.91
N LEU A 27 14.83 5.58 -7.89
CA LEU A 27 16.24 5.16 -7.82
C LEU A 27 16.45 3.84 -7.08
N LYS A 28 15.41 3.31 -6.43
CA LYS A 28 15.52 2.14 -5.55
C LYS A 28 16.02 0.90 -6.29
N GLY A 29 15.58 0.70 -7.54
CA GLY A 29 16.09 -0.38 -8.37
C GLY A 29 17.62 -0.34 -8.51
N ILE A 30 18.22 0.85 -8.66
CA ILE A 30 19.68 1.05 -8.75
C ILE A 30 20.37 0.64 -7.44
N ILE A 31 19.77 0.98 -6.30
CA ILE A 31 20.29 0.56 -4.98
C ILE A 31 20.28 -0.97 -4.86
N LEU A 32 19.16 -1.60 -5.22
CA LEU A 32 18.95 -3.03 -5.00
C LEU A 32 19.68 -3.92 -6.01
N ALA A 33 19.64 -3.56 -7.29
CA ALA A 33 20.09 -4.41 -8.40
C ALA A 33 21.22 -3.78 -9.25
N GLY A 34 21.61 -2.54 -8.97
CA GLY A 34 22.68 -1.89 -9.72
C GLY A 34 24.07 -2.48 -9.43
N ASN A 35 24.89 -2.59 -10.47
CA ASN A 35 26.32 -2.91 -10.32
C ASN A 35 27.11 -1.71 -9.75
N LYS A 36 28.41 -1.89 -9.51
CA LYS A 36 29.25 -0.85 -8.87
C LYS A 36 29.32 0.42 -9.73
N GLU A 37 29.43 0.24 -11.04
CA GLU A 37 29.60 1.29 -12.04
C GLU A 37 28.31 2.13 -12.16
N GLN A 38 27.16 1.48 -12.26
CA GLN A 38 25.84 2.12 -12.25
C GLN A 38 25.62 2.89 -10.95
N LYS A 39 25.92 2.29 -9.79
CA LYS A 39 25.77 2.97 -8.50
C LYS A 39 26.64 4.21 -8.39
N ALA A 40 27.92 4.10 -8.78
CA ALA A 40 28.85 5.22 -8.78
C ALA A 40 28.44 6.34 -9.75
N ARG A 41 27.89 5.97 -10.92
CA ARG A 41 27.46 6.93 -11.95
C ARG A 41 26.19 7.69 -11.55
N TYR A 42 25.16 7.00 -11.06
CA TYR A 42 23.83 7.60 -10.90
C TYR A 42 23.52 8.08 -9.48
N LEU A 43 23.92 7.34 -8.44
CA LEU A 43 23.47 7.64 -7.08
C LEU A 43 23.92 9.01 -6.53
N PRO A 44 25.12 9.54 -6.81
CA PRO A 44 25.52 10.85 -6.28
C PRO A 44 24.63 12.01 -6.75
N LYS A 45 24.28 12.05 -8.04
CA LYS A 45 23.40 13.09 -8.61
C LYS A 45 21.95 12.92 -8.21
N LEU A 46 21.51 11.67 -8.02
CA LEU A 46 20.18 11.36 -7.49
C LEU A 46 20.08 11.77 -6.02
N ALA A 47 21.09 11.47 -5.19
CA ALA A 47 21.09 11.78 -3.76
C ALA A 47 21.12 13.29 -3.47
N SER A 48 21.78 14.09 -4.32
CA SER A 48 21.78 15.55 -4.22
C SER A 48 20.51 16.22 -4.77
N GLY A 49 19.70 15.49 -5.53
CA GLY A 49 18.54 16.02 -6.24
C GLY A 49 18.87 16.80 -7.52
N GLU A 50 20.14 16.85 -7.95
CA GLU A 50 20.54 17.40 -9.26
C GLU A 50 19.80 16.65 -10.38
N HIS A 51 19.68 15.33 -10.24
CA HIS A 51 18.84 14.50 -11.09
C HIS A 51 17.61 14.02 -10.30
N ILE A 52 16.43 14.17 -10.91
CA ILE A 52 15.19 13.59 -10.40
C ILE A 52 14.95 12.22 -11.04
N ALA A 53 14.35 11.30 -10.27
CA ALA A 53 14.06 9.94 -10.69
C ALA A 53 12.56 9.68 -10.78
N ALA A 54 12.18 8.82 -11.72
CA ALA A 54 10.83 8.31 -11.87
C ALA A 54 10.82 6.79 -12.09
N PHE A 55 9.73 6.14 -11.66
CA PHE A 55 9.53 4.70 -11.79
C PHE A 55 8.48 4.42 -12.88
N CYS A 56 8.89 3.77 -13.97
CA CYS A 56 8.14 3.64 -15.22
C CYS A 56 7.66 2.19 -15.43
N LEU A 57 6.58 1.83 -14.74
CA LEU A 57 5.99 0.48 -14.80
C LEU A 57 4.64 0.46 -15.52
N THR A 58 3.67 1.19 -14.98
CA THR A 58 2.26 1.18 -15.39
C THR A 58 2.03 1.64 -16.82
N GLU A 59 1.13 0.96 -17.51
CA GLU A 59 0.72 1.24 -18.89
C GLU A 59 -0.81 1.34 -18.96
N PRO A 60 -1.37 1.95 -20.03
CA PRO A 60 -2.83 2.03 -20.20
C PRO A 60 -3.54 0.68 -20.08
N SER A 61 -2.91 -0.41 -20.53
CA SER A 61 -3.46 -1.77 -20.47
C SER A 61 -3.04 -2.57 -19.23
N SER A 62 -2.11 -2.07 -18.42
CA SER A 62 -1.43 -2.88 -17.40
C SER A 62 -1.15 -2.05 -16.13
N GLY A 63 -2.01 -2.24 -15.13
CA GLY A 63 -1.85 -1.71 -13.78
C GLY A 63 -1.41 -2.78 -12.80
N SER A 64 -2.37 -3.46 -12.18
CA SER A 64 -2.12 -4.54 -11.21
C SER A 64 -1.44 -5.76 -11.83
N ASP A 65 -1.80 -6.10 -13.07
CA ASP A 65 -1.15 -7.19 -13.81
C ASP A 65 0.11 -6.67 -14.51
N VAL A 66 1.20 -6.63 -13.75
CA VAL A 66 2.51 -6.17 -14.22
C VAL A 66 3.08 -7.05 -15.33
N ALA A 67 2.72 -8.34 -15.37
CA ALA A 67 3.26 -9.27 -16.37
C ALA A 67 2.75 -8.97 -17.80
N SER A 68 1.61 -8.28 -17.93
CA SER A 68 0.98 -8.00 -19.23
C SER A 68 1.48 -6.75 -19.94
N ILE A 69 2.46 -6.01 -19.40
CA ILE A 69 3.02 -4.82 -20.04
C ILE A 69 3.42 -5.08 -21.50
N LYS A 70 3.37 -4.03 -22.32
CA LYS A 70 3.52 -4.05 -23.76
C LYS A 70 4.75 -3.27 -24.25
N SER A 71 5.29 -2.33 -23.47
CA SER A 71 6.55 -1.65 -23.83
C SER A 71 7.62 -2.68 -24.13
N ARG A 72 8.38 -2.49 -25.21
CA ARG A 72 9.36 -3.45 -25.73
C ARG A 72 10.73 -2.81 -25.88
N ALA A 73 11.75 -3.58 -25.52
CA ALA A 73 13.15 -3.25 -25.77
C ALA A 73 13.74 -4.35 -26.66
N THR A 74 14.07 -4.01 -27.90
CA THR A 74 14.67 -4.95 -28.87
C THR A 74 16.17 -4.72 -28.92
N LEU A 75 16.98 -5.77 -28.78
CA LEU A 75 18.43 -5.66 -28.89
C LEU A 75 18.83 -5.23 -30.31
N SER A 76 19.72 -4.25 -30.42
CA SER A 76 20.24 -3.78 -31.70
C SER A 76 21.05 -4.86 -32.42
N GLU A 77 21.17 -4.76 -33.75
CA GLU A 77 21.96 -5.70 -34.56
C GLU A 77 23.44 -5.72 -34.14
N ASP A 78 24.00 -4.57 -33.77
CA ASP A 78 25.37 -4.44 -33.27
C ASP A 78 25.55 -4.90 -31.81
N LYS A 79 24.45 -5.29 -31.14
CA LYS A 79 24.38 -5.76 -29.75
C LYS A 79 24.93 -4.76 -28.72
N LYS A 80 24.99 -3.47 -29.05
CA LYS A 80 25.51 -2.42 -28.15
C LYS A 80 24.42 -1.73 -27.33
N HIS A 81 23.17 -1.78 -27.78
CA HIS A 81 22.07 -1.09 -27.11
C HIS A 81 20.74 -1.80 -27.36
N TYR A 82 19.73 -1.44 -26.59
CA TYR A 82 18.34 -1.78 -26.84
C TYR A 82 17.63 -0.60 -27.47
N ILE A 83 16.73 -0.87 -28.41
CA ILE A 83 15.77 0.08 -28.94
C ILE A 83 14.47 -0.06 -28.14
N LEU A 84 14.22 0.90 -27.26
CA LEU A 84 13.05 0.94 -26.38
C LEU A 84 11.91 1.70 -27.06
N ASN A 85 10.75 1.05 -27.15
CA ASN A 85 9.50 1.62 -27.63
C ASN A 85 8.35 1.32 -26.66
N GLY A 86 7.53 2.33 -26.37
CA GLY A 86 6.34 2.14 -25.55
C GLY A 86 5.84 3.42 -24.89
N SER A 87 4.78 3.27 -24.12
CA SER A 87 4.17 4.37 -23.39
C SER A 87 3.80 3.93 -21.99
N LYS A 88 4.21 4.73 -21.01
CA LYS A 88 3.87 4.59 -19.61
C LYS A 88 2.86 5.64 -19.20
N VAL A 89 2.01 5.32 -18.24
CA VAL A 89 0.92 6.20 -17.80
C VAL A 89 0.96 6.43 -16.29
N TRP A 90 0.53 7.62 -15.87
CA TRP A 90 0.49 8.05 -14.46
C TRP A 90 1.84 7.97 -13.75
N ILE A 91 2.91 8.31 -14.47
CA ILE A 91 4.26 8.28 -13.92
C ILE A 91 4.48 9.51 -13.05
N THR A 92 4.66 9.26 -11.76
CA THR A 92 5.02 10.31 -10.81
C THR A 92 6.41 10.84 -11.13
N ASN A 93 6.57 12.16 -11.12
CA ASN A 93 7.78 12.88 -11.56
C ASN A 93 8.09 12.74 -13.07
N GLY A 94 7.22 12.13 -13.88
CA GLY A 94 7.51 11.83 -15.29
C GLY A 94 7.87 13.06 -16.13
N GLY A 95 7.35 14.24 -15.79
CA GLY A 95 7.64 15.51 -16.47
C GLY A 95 8.87 16.25 -15.93
N MET A 96 9.47 15.78 -14.83
CA MET A 96 10.60 16.41 -14.14
C MET A 96 11.84 15.51 -14.09
N ALA A 97 11.67 14.20 -14.23
CA ALA A 97 12.74 13.23 -14.06
C ALA A 97 13.78 13.29 -15.19
N ASN A 98 15.05 13.18 -14.81
CA ASN A 98 16.18 12.98 -15.70
C ASN A 98 16.47 11.48 -15.87
N ILE A 99 16.23 10.69 -14.82
CA ILE A 99 16.52 9.26 -14.77
C ILE A 99 15.22 8.47 -14.56
N PHE A 100 15.03 7.41 -15.32
CA PHE A 100 13.87 6.55 -15.23
C PHE A 100 14.32 5.11 -14.97
N THR A 101 13.70 4.45 -14.00
CA THR A 101 13.72 2.98 -13.95
C THR A 101 12.56 2.47 -14.80
N VAL A 102 12.85 1.95 -16.00
CA VAL A 102 11.86 1.54 -16.99
C VAL A 102 11.78 0.03 -17.11
N PHE A 103 10.56 -0.51 -17.16
CA PHE A 103 10.31 -1.94 -17.36
C PHE A 103 9.72 -2.18 -18.74
N ALA A 104 10.36 -3.07 -19.50
CA ALA A 104 9.95 -3.42 -20.86
C ALA A 104 10.19 -4.91 -21.14
N LYS A 105 9.43 -5.47 -22.08
CA LYS A 105 9.64 -6.84 -22.56
C LYS A 105 10.85 -6.90 -23.47
N THR A 106 11.68 -7.91 -23.23
CA THR A 106 12.81 -8.29 -24.06
C THR A 106 12.67 -9.76 -24.42
N GLU A 107 13.10 -10.13 -25.62
CA GLU A 107 13.27 -11.54 -25.97
C GLU A 107 14.43 -12.14 -25.17
N VAL A 108 14.18 -13.26 -24.50
CA VAL A 108 15.16 -14.00 -23.72
C VAL A 108 15.16 -15.44 -24.19
N VAL A 109 16.35 -15.94 -24.51
CA VAL A 109 16.57 -17.36 -24.80
C VAL A 109 16.65 -18.10 -23.47
N ASP A 110 15.70 -18.99 -23.22
CA ASP A 110 15.68 -19.84 -22.03
C ASP A 110 16.66 -21.02 -22.15
N SER A 111 16.86 -21.76 -21.05
CA SER A 111 17.76 -22.93 -21.02
C SER A 111 17.34 -24.06 -21.97
N ASP A 112 16.06 -24.13 -22.35
CA ASP A 112 15.50 -25.06 -23.33
C ASP A 112 15.63 -24.56 -24.79
N SER A 113 16.39 -23.48 -25.01
CA SER A 113 16.53 -22.78 -26.31
C SER A 113 15.24 -22.14 -26.84
N SER A 114 14.16 -22.10 -26.05
CA SER A 114 12.95 -21.35 -26.42
C SER A 114 13.16 -19.84 -26.25
N VAL A 115 12.62 -19.06 -27.19
CA VAL A 115 12.60 -17.60 -27.08
C VAL A 115 11.31 -17.19 -26.40
N LYS A 116 11.42 -16.50 -25.25
CA LYS A 116 10.27 -16.01 -24.48
C LYS A 116 10.42 -14.52 -24.20
N ASP A 117 9.31 -13.80 -24.24
CA ASP A 117 9.26 -12.44 -23.73
C ASP A 117 9.32 -12.47 -22.20
N LYS A 118 10.37 -11.87 -21.64
CA LYS A 118 10.49 -11.62 -20.20
C LYS A 118 10.66 -10.13 -19.95
N ILE A 119 10.28 -9.66 -18.77
CA ILE A 119 10.44 -8.24 -18.41
C ILE A 119 11.89 -8.01 -18.02
N THR A 120 12.51 -6.96 -18.58
CA THR A 120 13.82 -6.44 -18.19
C THR A 120 13.66 -5.03 -17.62
N ALA A 121 14.44 -4.72 -16.59
CA ALA A 121 14.51 -3.38 -16.01
C ALA A 121 15.70 -2.63 -16.61
N PHE A 122 15.53 -1.34 -16.87
CA PHE A 122 16.53 -0.46 -17.47
C PHE A 122 16.66 0.83 -16.68
N ILE A 123 17.88 1.36 -16.59
CA ILE A 123 18.13 2.76 -16.25
C ILE A 123 18.08 3.55 -17.56
N VAL A 124 17.10 4.41 -17.74
CA VAL A 124 16.96 5.24 -18.95
C VAL A 124 17.21 6.70 -18.57
N GLU A 125 18.14 7.34 -19.25
CA GLU A 125 18.34 8.79 -19.14
C GLU A 125 17.41 9.49 -20.14
N ARG A 126 16.82 10.62 -19.74
CA ARG A 126 16.02 11.45 -20.67
C ARG A 126 16.82 11.84 -21.91
N ASP A 127 18.12 12.09 -21.74
CA ASP A 127 19.01 12.58 -22.77
C ASP A 127 19.44 11.49 -23.78
N PHE A 128 19.03 10.23 -23.59
CA PHE A 128 19.22 9.17 -24.59
C PHE A 128 18.41 9.39 -25.88
N GLY A 129 17.51 10.38 -25.90
CA GLY A 129 16.69 10.72 -27.05
C GLY A 129 15.46 9.80 -27.19
N GLY A 130 14.45 10.28 -27.89
CA GLY A 130 13.17 9.55 -28.02
C GLY A 130 12.33 9.51 -26.73
N VAL A 131 12.74 10.19 -25.66
CA VAL A 131 12.00 10.25 -24.39
C VAL A 131 11.20 11.55 -24.32
N THR A 132 9.88 11.44 -24.32
CA THR A 132 8.96 12.59 -24.17
C THR A 132 7.93 12.33 -23.07
N ASN A 133 7.17 13.34 -22.67
CA ASN A 133 6.12 13.19 -21.68
C ASN A 133 4.90 14.05 -22.01
N GLY A 134 3.73 13.61 -21.54
CA GLY A 134 2.49 14.35 -21.66
C GLY A 134 2.40 15.55 -20.72
N LYS A 135 1.28 16.29 -20.82
CA LYS A 135 0.93 17.34 -19.84
C LYS A 135 0.70 16.73 -18.44
N PRO A 136 0.89 17.50 -17.36
CA PRO A 136 0.49 17.05 -16.03
C PRO A 136 -1.00 16.70 -15.96
N GLU A 137 -1.31 15.57 -15.34
CA GLU A 137 -2.69 15.09 -15.14
C GLU A 137 -3.45 15.94 -14.13
N ASP A 138 -4.70 16.28 -14.45
CA ASP A 138 -5.63 16.93 -13.52
C ASP A 138 -6.32 15.85 -12.67
N LYS A 139 -5.98 15.82 -11.38
CA LYS A 139 -6.32 14.72 -10.46
C LYS A 139 -6.98 15.23 -9.19
N LEU A 140 -7.71 14.33 -8.52
CA LEU A 140 -8.50 14.62 -7.32
C LEU A 140 -7.65 15.28 -6.21
N GLY A 141 -6.57 14.60 -5.82
CA GLY A 141 -5.66 15.02 -4.76
C GLY A 141 -4.20 14.97 -5.21
N ILE A 142 -3.29 15.20 -4.27
CA ILE A 142 -1.83 15.28 -4.44
C ILE A 142 -1.45 16.15 -5.65
N ARG A 143 -2.18 17.26 -5.82
CA ARG A 143 -2.12 18.11 -7.01
C ARG A 143 -0.75 18.78 -7.20
N GLY A 144 0.04 18.91 -6.13
CA GLY A 144 1.42 19.41 -6.20
C GLY A 144 2.42 18.39 -6.73
N SER A 145 2.07 17.10 -6.77
CA SER A 145 2.93 16.06 -7.32
C SER A 145 2.76 15.98 -8.84
N ASN A 146 3.87 15.99 -9.59
CA ASN A 146 3.84 15.80 -11.04
C ASN A 146 3.40 14.37 -11.37
N THR A 147 2.46 14.23 -12.30
CA THR A 147 2.01 12.94 -12.84
C THR A 147 1.72 13.14 -14.31
N CYS A 148 2.29 12.32 -15.18
CA CYS A 148 2.03 12.39 -16.62
C CYS A 148 2.29 11.04 -17.30
N ALA A 149 1.90 10.93 -18.57
CA ALA A 149 2.42 9.89 -19.43
C ALA A 149 3.91 10.13 -19.75
N VAL A 150 4.66 9.05 -20.00
CA VAL A 150 6.04 9.09 -20.50
C VAL A 150 6.13 8.17 -21.70
N HIS A 151 6.65 8.67 -22.81
CA HIS A 151 6.73 7.97 -24.08
C HIS A 151 8.19 7.72 -24.45
N PHE A 152 8.44 6.54 -24.99
CA PHE A 152 9.73 6.11 -25.50
C PHE A 152 9.55 5.76 -26.97
N GLU A 153 10.22 6.49 -27.85
CA GLU A 153 10.18 6.30 -29.30
C GLU A 153 11.60 6.11 -29.83
N ASN A 154 11.91 4.86 -30.17
CA ASN A 154 13.23 4.45 -30.63
C ASN A 154 14.38 4.91 -29.70
N THR A 155 14.14 4.96 -28.39
CA THR A 155 15.13 5.35 -27.40
C THR A 155 16.25 4.32 -27.35
N ARG A 156 17.49 4.76 -27.57
CA ARG A 156 18.67 3.88 -27.57
C ARG A 156 19.22 3.76 -26.14
N VAL A 157 18.98 2.63 -25.50
CA VAL A 157 19.42 2.34 -24.14
C VAL A 157 20.65 1.44 -24.17
N PRO A 158 21.84 1.87 -23.70
CA PRO A 158 23.04 1.04 -23.71
C PRO A 158 22.85 -0.30 -22.96
N ILE A 159 23.57 -1.37 -23.37
CA ILE A 159 23.44 -2.68 -22.69
C ILE A 159 23.87 -2.62 -21.23
N GLU A 160 24.84 -1.77 -20.89
CA GLU A 160 25.32 -1.55 -19.53
C GLU A 160 24.29 -0.84 -18.63
N ASN A 161 23.19 -0.34 -19.22
CA ASN A 161 22.07 0.27 -18.51
C ASN A 161 20.95 -0.73 -18.18
N VAL A 162 21.10 -2.01 -18.54
CA VAL A 162 20.26 -3.09 -17.99
C VAL A 162 20.47 -3.16 -16.47
N LEU A 163 19.37 -3.14 -15.72
CA LEU A 163 19.37 -3.12 -14.27
C LEU A 163 19.07 -4.52 -13.72
N GLY A 164 20.09 -5.17 -13.16
CA GLY A 164 20.04 -6.59 -12.82
C GLY A 164 20.30 -7.46 -14.05
N GLU A 165 19.48 -8.49 -14.25
CA GLU A 165 19.64 -9.44 -15.35
C GLU A 165 18.58 -9.21 -16.44
N VAL A 166 18.95 -9.52 -17.69
CA VAL A 166 18.01 -9.58 -18.81
C VAL A 166 16.94 -10.64 -18.50
N GLY A 167 15.67 -10.25 -18.55
CA GLY A 167 14.52 -11.08 -18.15
C GLY A 167 14.24 -11.12 -16.64
N GLY A 168 15.10 -10.52 -15.81
CA GLY A 168 14.96 -10.46 -14.35
C GLY A 168 14.16 -9.26 -13.83
N GLY A 169 13.63 -8.41 -14.71
CA GLY A 169 12.99 -7.14 -14.37
C GLY A 169 11.72 -7.25 -13.53
N PHE A 170 10.96 -8.36 -13.64
CA PHE A 170 9.78 -8.57 -12.79
C PHE A 170 10.17 -8.67 -11.29
N LYS A 171 11.26 -9.40 -11.00
CA LYS A 171 11.80 -9.50 -9.64
C LYS A 171 12.27 -8.13 -9.14
N VAL A 172 12.98 -7.37 -9.97
CA VAL A 172 13.42 -6.00 -9.64
C VAL A 172 12.22 -5.09 -9.32
N ALA A 173 11.15 -5.16 -10.11
CA ALA A 173 9.92 -4.38 -9.86
C ALA A 173 9.30 -4.74 -8.51
N MET A 174 9.10 -6.04 -8.23
CA MET A 174 8.47 -6.49 -6.99
C MET A 174 9.34 -6.18 -5.76
N SER A 175 10.65 -6.41 -5.82
CA SER A 175 11.56 -6.05 -4.73
C SER A 175 11.58 -4.54 -4.46
N THR A 176 11.50 -3.71 -5.51
CA THR A 176 11.43 -2.26 -5.39
C THR A 176 10.17 -1.84 -4.62
N LEU A 177 8.99 -2.29 -5.06
CA LEU A 177 7.71 -1.98 -4.43
C LEU A 177 7.66 -2.49 -2.98
N ASN A 178 8.08 -3.73 -2.73
CA ASN A 178 8.10 -4.32 -1.39
C ASN A 178 8.98 -3.51 -0.43
N SER A 179 10.12 -3.01 -0.89
CA SER A 179 11.02 -2.20 -0.06
C SER A 179 10.45 -0.82 0.33
N GLY A 180 9.47 -0.29 -0.43
CA GLY A 180 8.87 1.02 -0.19
C GLY A 180 7.61 1.00 0.68
N ARG A 181 6.82 -0.08 0.61
CA ARG A 181 5.45 -0.15 1.17
C ARG A 181 5.37 0.09 2.68
N PHE A 182 6.33 -0.38 3.47
CA PHE A 182 6.32 -0.17 4.93
C PHE A 182 6.36 1.33 5.31
N SER A 183 7.01 2.15 4.49
CA SER A 183 7.21 3.56 4.79
C SER A 183 5.92 4.38 4.74
N MET A 184 4.90 3.89 4.01
CA MET A 184 3.58 4.51 3.98
C MET A 184 2.97 4.58 5.39
N GLY A 185 3.15 3.56 6.23
CA GLY A 185 2.61 3.59 7.59
C GLY A 185 3.22 4.70 8.45
N SER A 186 4.53 4.94 8.31
CA SER A 186 5.18 6.05 9.02
C SER A 186 4.75 7.43 8.52
N MET A 187 4.63 7.62 7.19
CA MET A 187 4.19 8.89 6.61
C MET A 187 2.76 9.23 7.01
N VAL A 188 1.86 8.25 6.91
CA VAL A 188 0.45 8.41 7.28
C VAL A 188 0.30 8.62 8.79
N ALA A 189 1.07 7.92 9.63
CA ALA A 189 1.03 8.15 11.08
C ALA A 189 1.38 9.60 11.42
N GLY A 190 2.41 10.17 10.79
CA GLY A 190 2.79 11.58 10.96
C GLY A 190 1.67 12.55 10.57
N LEU A 191 1.06 12.32 9.39
CA LEU A 191 -0.11 13.07 8.92
C LEU A 191 -1.27 13.00 9.92
N LEU A 192 -1.59 11.80 10.42
CA LEU A 192 -2.72 11.61 11.34
C LEU A 192 -2.48 12.26 12.70
N LYS A 193 -1.24 12.25 13.23
CA LYS A 193 -0.91 12.97 14.46
C LYS A 193 -1.22 14.46 14.34
N LYS A 194 -0.85 15.09 13.21
CA LYS A 194 -1.15 16.50 12.97
C LYS A 194 -2.64 16.73 12.75
N LEU A 195 -3.32 15.84 12.03
CA LEU A 195 -4.77 15.89 11.84
C LEU A 195 -5.50 15.85 13.19
N ILE A 196 -5.13 14.92 14.07
CA ILE A 196 -5.71 14.77 15.41
C ILE A 196 -5.52 16.05 16.22
N GLU A 197 -4.30 16.62 16.22
CA GLU A 197 -3.98 17.88 16.91
C GLU A 197 -4.91 19.02 16.47
N MET A 198 -5.00 19.27 15.16
CA MET A 198 -5.82 20.36 14.61
C MET A 198 -7.32 20.15 14.87
N THR A 199 -7.79 18.90 14.73
CA THR A 199 -9.19 18.54 14.95
C THR A 199 -9.56 18.63 16.43
N ALA A 200 -8.67 18.23 17.33
CA ALA A 200 -8.87 18.34 18.77
C ALA A 200 -8.96 19.81 19.21
N ALA A 201 -8.09 20.67 18.68
CA ALA A 201 -8.16 22.11 18.93
C ALA A 201 -9.54 22.69 18.54
N TYR A 202 -10.05 22.33 17.35
CA TYR A 202 -11.40 22.72 16.93
C TYR A 202 -12.48 22.18 17.87
N ALA A 203 -12.43 20.90 18.23
CA ALA A 203 -13.44 20.27 19.08
C ALA A 203 -13.50 20.89 20.49
N CYS A 204 -12.34 21.28 21.05
CA CYS A 204 -12.27 21.96 22.35
C CYS A 204 -12.81 23.40 22.30
N MET A 205 -12.66 24.10 21.17
CA MET A 205 -13.09 25.48 21.01
C MET A 205 -14.56 25.61 20.59
N ARG A 206 -15.04 24.72 19.72
CA ARG A 206 -16.38 24.80 19.14
C ARG A 206 -17.43 24.42 20.18
N LYS A 207 -18.43 25.29 20.37
CA LYS A 207 -19.56 25.04 21.26
C LYS A 207 -20.85 24.71 20.50
N GLN A 208 -21.56 23.68 20.95
CA GLN A 208 -22.95 23.37 20.58
C GLN A 208 -23.67 22.86 21.82
N PHE A 209 -24.99 23.10 21.91
CA PHE A 209 -25.79 22.72 23.08
C PHE A 209 -25.14 23.16 24.41
N ASN A 210 -24.56 24.37 24.43
CA ASN A 210 -23.86 24.99 25.56
C ASN A 210 -22.62 24.23 26.09
N LYS A 211 -22.11 23.24 25.37
CA LYS A 211 -20.88 22.49 25.71
C LYS A 211 -19.87 22.54 24.58
N SER A 212 -18.60 22.33 24.90
CA SER A 212 -17.58 22.09 23.87
C SER A 212 -17.88 20.77 23.14
N LEU A 213 -17.48 20.64 21.87
CA LEU A 213 -17.68 19.38 21.15
C LEU A 213 -16.94 18.21 21.83
N SER A 214 -15.78 18.48 22.43
CA SER A 214 -14.98 17.49 23.18
C SER A 214 -15.70 16.82 24.35
N GLU A 215 -16.80 17.40 24.85
CA GLU A 215 -17.59 16.82 25.95
C GLU A 215 -18.61 15.77 25.49
N PHE A 216 -18.87 15.64 24.19
CA PHE A 216 -19.84 14.66 23.68
C PHE A 216 -19.18 13.31 23.39
N GLY A 217 -19.79 12.22 23.88
CA GLY A 217 -19.27 10.86 23.69
C GLY A 217 -19.04 10.47 22.22
N LEU A 218 -19.93 10.87 21.31
CA LEU A 218 -19.78 10.61 19.87
C LEU A 218 -18.58 11.33 19.24
N ILE A 219 -18.12 12.43 19.83
CA ILE A 219 -16.89 13.11 19.41
C ILE A 219 -15.67 12.42 20.01
N GLN A 220 -15.75 12.03 21.28
CA GLN A 220 -14.69 11.29 21.97
C GLN A 220 -14.38 9.95 21.28
N GLU A 221 -15.40 9.23 20.82
CA GLU A 221 -15.26 7.99 20.05
C GLU A 221 -14.43 8.18 18.77
N LYS A 222 -14.67 9.28 18.03
CA LYS A 222 -13.89 9.61 16.82
C LYS A 222 -12.43 9.87 17.14
N PHE A 223 -12.13 10.59 18.23
CA PHE A 223 -10.74 10.80 18.66
C PHE A 223 -10.07 9.51 19.13
N ALA A 224 -10.79 8.64 19.85
CA ALA A 224 -10.28 7.34 20.26
C ALA A 224 -9.91 6.47 19.05
N LEU A 225 -10.79 6.40 18.04
CA LEU A 225 -10.54 5.72 16.77
C LEU A 225 -9.31 6.29 16.06
N MET A 226 -9.23 7.62 15.87
CA MET A 226 -8.10 8.24 15.17
C MET A 226 -6.77 7.99 15.88
N ALA A 227 -6.74 8.14 17.21
CA ALA A 227 -5.55 7.88 18.03
C ALA A 227 -5.12 6.41 17.96
N GLN A 228 -6.08 5.47 18.06
CA GLN A 228 -5.82 4.04 17.96
C GLN A 228 -5.24 3.68 16.58
N LYS A 229 -5.83 4.16 15.48
CA LYS A 229 -5.33 3.89 14.13
C LYS A 229 -3.91 4.42 13.94
N ALA A 230 -3.63 5.66 14.35
CA ALA A 230 -2.30 6.25 14.27
C ALA A 230 -1.27 5.44 15.06
N TYR A 231 -1.63 5.01 16.28
CA TYR A 231 -0.77 4.19 17.13
C TYR A 231 -0.47 2.80 16.53
N VAL A 232 -1.48 2.11 16.00
CA VAL A 232 -1.32 0.78 15.40
C VAL A 232 -0.45 0.85 14.15
N MET A 233 -0.74 1.76 13.22
CA MET A 233 0.02 1.84 11.96
C MET A 233 1.47 2.28 12.17
N GLU A 234 1.71 3.19 13.13
CA GLU A 234 3.07 3.56 13.52
C GLU A 234 3.81 2.34 14.08
N SER A 235 3.16 1.58 14.96
CA SER A 235 3.74 0.39 15.57
C SER A 235 4.09 -0.66 14.53
N MET A 236 3.19 -0.91 13.57
CA MET A 236 3.45 -1.84 12.46
C MET A 236 4.62 -1.35 11.60
N ALA A 237 4.60 -0.08 11.17
CA ALA A 237 5.64 0.47 10.30
C ALA A 237 7.04 0.42 10.92
N TYR A 238 7.17 0.78 12.20
CA TYR A 238 8.45 0.72 12.91
C TYR A 238 8.88 -0.69 13.28
N LEU A 239 7.93 -1.61 13.53
CA LEU A 239 8.25 -3.03 13.68
C LEU A 239 8.82 -3.59 12.37
N THR A 240 8.16 -3.36 11.23
CA THR A 240 8.66 -3.79 9.91
C THR A 240 10.00 -3.14 9.56
N ALA A 241 10.18 -1.85 9.85
CA ALA A 241 11.45 -1.17 9.64
C ALA A 241 12.57 -1.81 10.49
N GLY A 242 12.30 -2.12 11.75
CA GLY A 242 13.26 -2.81 12.63
C GLY A 242 13.60 -4.23 12.19
N MET A 243 12.68 -4.93 11.53
CA MET A 243 12.94 -6.23 10.88
C MET A 243 13.86 -6.05 9.67
N LEU A 244 13.59 -5.07 8.81
CA LEU A 244 14.39 -4.79 7.60
C LEU A 244 15.81 -4.29 7.91
N ASP A 245 16.01 -3.60 9.03
CA ASP A 245 17.32 -3.09 9.46
C ASP A 245 18.22 -4.20 10.05
N GLN A 246 17.70 -5.40 10.33
CA GLN A 246 18.49 -6.50 10.88
C GLN A 246 19.18 -7.32 9.78
N PRO A 247 20.52 -7.49 9.82
CA PRO A 247 21.22 -8.36 8.90
C PRO A 247 20.72 -9.80 8.99
N GLY A 248 20.37 -10.40 7.85
CA GLY A 248 19.92 -11.79 7.78
C GLY A 248 18.44 -12.02 8.16
N PHE A 249 17.65 -10.98 8.39
CA PHE A 249 16.20 -11.10 8.62
C PHE A 249 15.43 -11.48 7.33
N PRO A 250 14.29 -12.20 7.43
CA PRO A 250 13.51 -12.68 6.28
C PRO A 250 12.89 -11.61 5.39
N ASP A 251 12.39 -12.05 4.23
CA ASP A 251 11.54 -11.27 3.34
C ASP A 251 10.31 -10.72 4.10
N CYS A 252 10.31 -9.40 4.36
CA CYS A 252 9.23 -8.70 5.06
C CYS A 252 8.12 -8.20 4.11
N SER A 253 7.96 -8.84 2.95
CA SER A 253 7.04 -8.42 1.91
C SER A 253 5.56 -8.48 2.33
N ILE A 254 5.18 -9.49 3.14
CA ILE A 254 3.83 -9.62 3.69
C ILE A 254 3.57 -8.53 4.72
N GLU A 255 4.50 -8.30 5.65
CA GLU A 255 4.41 -7.25 6.67
C GLU A 255 4.28 -5.87 6.03
N ALA A 256 5.10 -5.58 5.02
CA ALA A 256 5.03 -4.32 4.28
C ALA A 256 3.68 -4.16 3.56
N ALA A 257 3.12 -5.22 2.99
CA ALA A 257 1.79 -5.19 2.37
C ALA A 257 0.68 -4.95 3.41
N MET A 258 0.76 -5.61 4.59
CA MET A 258 -0.18 -5.41 5.69
C MET A 258 -0.15 -3.96 6.21
N VAL A 259 1.06 -3.39 6.37
CA VAL A 259 1.24 -1.97 6.72
C VAL A 259 0.55 -1.06 5.70
N LYS A 260 0.78 -1.28 4.39
CA LYS A 260 0.18 -0.47 3.32
C LYS A 260 -1.35 -0.49 3.39
N VAL A 261 -1.96 -1.68 3.44
CA VAL A 261 -3.42 -1.84 3.47
C VAL A 261 -4.01 -1.18 4.72
N PHE A 262 -3.47 -1.50 5.90
CA PHE A 262 -3.97 -0.94 7.16
C PHE A 262 -3.85 0.58 7.21
N SER A 263 -2.70 1.11 6.79
CA SER A 263 -2.42 2.55 6.88
C SER A 263 -3.26 3.36 5.89
N SER A 264 -3.45 2.86 4.66
CA SER A 264 -4.26 3.56 3.64
C SER A 264 -5.75 3.62 4.02
N GLU A 265 -6.30 2.53 4.57
CA GLU A 265 -7.69 2.50 5.05
C GLU A 265 -7.87 3.31 6.34
N GLY A 266 -6.91 3.21 7.26
CA GLY A 266 -6.87 4.03 8.46
C GLY A 266 -6.80 5.53 8.13
N ALA A 267 -6.00 5.93 7.14
CA ALA A 267 -5.93 7.31 6.67
C ALA A 267 -7.30 7.81 6.20
N TRP A 268 -7.93 7.07 5.29
CA TRP A 268 -9.22 7.44 4.72
C TRP A 268 -10.30 7.59 5.81
N GLN A 269 -10.37 6.62 6.71
CA GLN A 269 -11.33 6.64 7.82
C GLN A 269 -11.08 7.85 8.74
N CYS A 270 -9.83 8.06 9.19
CA CYS A 270 -9.51 9.13 10.13
C CYS A 270 -9.73 10.52 9.52
N VAL A 271 -9.36 10.71 8.24
CA VAL A 271 -9.60 11.98 7.54
C VAL A 271 -11.10 12.24 7.41
N SER A 272 -11.89 11.24 7.01
CA SER A 272 -13.35 11.35 6.94
C SER A 272 -13.96 11.73 8.30
N GLU A 273 -13.50 11.10 9.39
CA GLU A 273 -13.99 11.41 10.74
C GLU A 273 -13.61 12.82 11.19
N ALA A 274 -12.42 13.29 10.84
CA ALA A 274 -12.02 14.66 11.12
C ALA A 274 -12.90 15.68 10.39
N LEU A 275 -13.25 15.45 9.11
CA LEU A 275 -14.25 16.27 8.42
C LEU A 275 -15.59 16.28 9.17
N GLN A 276 -16.04 15.11 9.63
CA GLN A 276 -17.30 14.99 10.35
C GLN A 276 -17.31 15.77 11.67
N VAL A 277 -16.19 15.80 12.41
CA VAL A 277 -16.05 16.62 13.63
C VAL A 277 -16.18 18.11 13.32
N LEU A 278 -15.70 18.56 12.16
CA LEU A 278 -15.83 19.97 11.74
C LEU A 278 -17.21 20.32 11.20
N GLY A 279 -18.00 19.34 10.75
CA GLY A 279 -19.28 19.56 10.08
C GLY A 279 -19.09 20.35 8.78
N GLY A 280 -19.95 21.36 8.55
CA GLY A 280 -19.90 22.17 7.32
C GLY A 280 -18.53 22.83 7.06
N SER A 281 -17.80 23.23 8.10
CA SER A 281 -16.45 23.82 7.96
C SER A 281 -15.43 22.84 7.37
N GLY A 282 -15.59 21.52 7.63
CA GLY A 282 -14.71 20.50 7.08
C GLY A 282 -14.84 20.32 5.57
N TYR A 283 -15.95 20.80 4.99
CA TYR A 283 -16.22 20.76 3.55
C TYR A 283 -15.74 22.02 2.81
N MET A 284 -15.39 23.09 3.54
CA MET A 284 -14.96 24.36 2.94
C MET A 284 -13.46 24.35 2.62
N ARG A 285 -13.09 24.97 1.48
CA ARG A 285 -11.69 25.04 1.01
C ARG A 285 -10.78 25.95 1.85
N ASP A 286 -11.35 26.79 2.69
CA ASP A 286 -10.58 27.65 3.60
C ASP A 286 -9.85 26.84 4.69
N TYR A 287 -10.26 25.59 4.91
CA TYR A 287 -9.64 24.68 5.88
C TYR A 287 -8.95 23.51 5.17
N PRO A 288 -7.87 22.94 5.74
CA PRO A 288 -7.05 21.94 5.06
C PRO A 288 -7.72 20.56 4.89
N TYR A 289 -8.87 20.32 5.52
CA TYR A 289 -9.49 19.00 5.64
C TYR A 289 -9.94 18.42 4.30
N GLU A 290 -10.59 19.23 3.45
CA GLU A 290 -11.03 18.77 2.13
C GLU A 290 -9.83 18.37 1.25
N ARG A 291 -8.70 19.09 1.38
CA ARG A 291 -7.44 18.75 0.70
C ARG A 291 -6.92 17.41 1.20
N LEU A 292 -6.86 17.21 2.51
CA LEU A 292 -6.41 15.94 3.09
C LEU A 292 -7.32 14.77 2.66
N LEU A 293 -8.63 14.99 2.53
CA LEU A 293 -9.56 13.97 2.02
C LEU A 293 -9.22 13.60 0.58
N ARG A 294 -9.08 14.60 -0.30
CA ARG A 294 -8.71 14.39 -1.70
C ARG A 294 -7.36 13.67 -1.83
N ASP A 295 -6.37 14.09 -1.05
CA ASP A 295 -5.00 13.56 -1.09
C ASP A 295 -4.94 12.11 -0.56
N SER A 296 -5.72 11.76 0.46
CA SER A 296 -5.72 10.42 1.05
C SER A 296 -6.33 9.35 0.14
N ARG A 297 -7.22 9.72 -0.79
CA ARG A 297 -7.98 8.74 -1.59
C ARG A 297 -7.09 7.84 -2.45
N ILE A 298 -5.97 8.37 -2.96
CA ILE A 298 -5.06 7.62 -3.83
C ILE A 298 -4.29 6.52 -3.08
N LEU A 299 -4.15 6.64 -1.76
CA LEU A 299 -3.41 5.68 -0.92
C LEU A 299 -3.98 4.26 -1.01
N LEU A 300 -5.29 4.15 -1.21
CA LEU A 300 -6.01 2.87 -1.35
C LEU A 300 -5.70 2.16 -2.69
N ILE A 301 -5.13 2.87 -3.67
CA ILE A 301 -5.03 2.42 -5.06
C ILE A 301 -3.58 2.17 -5.47
N PHE A 302 -2.70 3.16 -5.34
CA PHE A 302 -1.32 3.06 -5.82
C PHE A 302 -0.46 2.15 -4.93
N GLU A 303 0.78 1.87 -5.33
CA GLU A 303 1.68 0.93 -4.63
C GLU A 303 1.11 -0.50 -4.51
N GLY A 304 0.17 -0.84 -5.40
CA GLY A 304 -0.67 -2.04 -5.37
C GLY A 304 -2.02 -1.73 -4.72
N THR A 305 -3.12 -2.01 -5.43
CA THR A 305 -4.46 -1.79 -4.87
C THR A 305 -4.65 -2.64 -3.62
N ASN A 306 -5.47 -2.17 -2.68
CA ASN A 306 -5.67 -2.91 -1.44
C ASN A 306 -6.28 -4.30 -1.69
N GLU A 307 -7.05 -4.50 -2.74
CA GLU A 307 -7.59 -5.81 -3.15
C GLU A 307 -6.47 -6.77 -3.57
N ILE A 308 -5.56 -6.31 -4.44
CA ILE A 308 -4.43 -7.11 -4.93
C ILE A 308 -3.47 -7.44 -3.80
N LEU A 309 -3.21 -6.46 -2.92
CA LEU A 309 -2.38 -6.69 -1.74
C LEU A 309 -3.01 -7.67 -0.76
N ARG A 310 -4.34 -7.68 -0.60
CA ARG A 310 -5.02 -8.72 0.19
C ARG A 310 -4.86 -10.10 -0.43
N MET A 311 -4.98 -10.23 -1.75
CA MET A 311 -4.73 -11.53 -2.41
C MET A 311 -3.29 -11.99 -2.18
N TYR A 312 -2.33 -11.06 -2.30
CA TYR A 312 -0.92 -11.33 -2.00
C TYR A 312 -0.70 -11.76 -0.55
N ILE A 313 -1.21 -11.01 0.43
CA ILE A 313 -1.09 -11.32 1.86
C ILE A 313 -1.67 -12.71 2.17
N ALA A 314 -2.86 -13.03 1.66
CA ALA A 314 -3.48 -14.32 1.90
C ALA A 314 -2.68 -15.45 1.25
N LEU A 315 -2.36 -15.35 -0.04
CA LEU A 315 -1.70 -16.43 -0.77
C LEU A 315 -0.28 -16.71 -0.26
N THR A 316 0.50 -15.67 0.04
CA THR A 316 1.85 -15.84 0.60
C THR A 316 1.76 -16.26 2.08
N GLY A 317 0.82 -15.71 2.86
CA GLY A 317 0.63 -16.09 4.27
C GLY A 317 0.24 -17.56 4.45
N LEU A 318 -0.62 -18.09 3.56
CA LEU A 318 -1.02 -19.51 3.54
C LEU A 318 0.18 -20.46 3.33
N GLN A 319 1.24 -20.02 2.66
CA GLN A 319 2.45 -20.83 2.43
C GLN A 319 3.32 -21.00 3.68
N HIS A 320 3.11 -20.18 4.73
CA HIS A 320 3.99 -20.08 5.89
C HIS A 320 3.33 -20.43 7.24
N ALA A 321 2.10 -20.97 7.24
CA ALA A 321 1.36 -21.24 8.47
C ALA A 321 2.01 -22.36 9.33
N GLY A 322 2.67 -21.98 10.44
CA GLY A 322 3.17 -22.92 11.45
C GLY A 322 3.81 -22.26 12.70
N ARG A 323 3.16 -22.46 13.86
CA ARG A 323 3.55 -22.19 15.28
C ARG A 323 3.54 -20.73 15.79
N ILE A 324 2.71 -20.48 16.82
CA ILE A 324 2.77 -19.27 17.68
C ILE A 324 2.52 -19.64 19.17
N LEU A 325 3.10 -18.82 20.05
CA LEU A 325 3.38 -18.93 21.49
C LEU A 325 2.46 -18.10 22.42
N THR A 326 2.42 -18.61 23.67
CA THR A 326 1.92 -18.12 24.99
C THR A 326 1.99 -16.64 25.49
N ALA A 327 0.90 -15.93 25.88
CA ALA A 327 0.84 -14.97 27.04
C ALA A 327 -0.52 -14.24 27.30
N ARG A 328 -0.59 -13.38 28.34
CA ARG A 328 -1.57 -13.40 29.45
C ARG A 328 -3.02 -12.87 29.34
N ASP A 329 -3.45 -12.01 28.40
CA ASP A 329 -4.90 -11.72 28.19
C ASP A 329 -5.25 -11.06 26.85
N SER A 330 -4.71 -9.88 26.54
CA SER A 330 -4.73 -9.35 25.16
C SER A 330 -3.81 -10.19 24.25
N ALA A 331 -2.73 -10.70 24.84
CA ALA A 331 -1.93 -11.76 24.24
C ALA A 331 -2.73 -13.08 24.12
N ARG A 332 -3.61 -13.43 25.07
CA ARG A 332 -4.46 -14.62 24.98
C ARG A 332 -5.45 -14.49 23.83
N LYS A 333 -6.03 -13.30 23.65
CA LYS A 333 -6.87 -12.95 22.49
C LYS A 333 -6.11 -13.13 21.16
N LEU A 334 -4.86 -12.68 21.09
CA LEU A 334 -3.99 -12.88 19.93
C LEU A 334 -3.73 -14.38 19.69
N GLU A 335 -3.39 -15.13 20.73
CA GLU A 335 -3.14 -16.56 20.64
C GLU A 335 -4.35 -17.37 20.21
N GLU A 336 -5.51 -17.10 20.79
CA GLU A 336 -6.77 -17.75 20.39
C GLU A 336 -7.07 -17.47 18.92
N ASN A 337 -6.94 -16.22 18.47
CA ASN A 337 -7.11 -15.88 17.05
C ASN A 337 -6.11 -16.60 16.16
N ALA A 338 -4.83 -16.64 16.55
CA ALA A 338 -3.80 -17.33 15.79
C ALA A 338 -4.07 -18.83 15.72
N TYR A 339 -4.53 -19.44 16.82
CA TYR A 339 -4.91 -20.84 16.89
C TYR A 339 -6.10 -21.18 15.96
N TYR A 340 -7.21 -20.44 16.09
CA TYR A 340 -8.37 -20.65 15.24
C TYR A 340 -8.06 -20.37 13.77
N PHE A 341 -7.31 -19.30 13.49
CA PHE A 341 -6.87 -18.98 12.14
C PHE A 341 -6.03 -20.11 11.52
N GLY A 342 -5.08 -20.68 12.26
CA GLY A 342 -4.27 -21.80 11.77
C GLY A 342 -5.12 -23.01 11.37
N ARG A 343 -6.12 -23.37 12.18
CA ARG A 343 -7.06 -24.46 11.88
C ARG A 343 -7.96 -24.16 10.68
N THR A 344 -8.46 -22.93 10.58
CA THR A 344 -9.28 -22.49 9.45
C THR A 344 -8.47 -22.52 8.15
N VAL A 345 -7.22 -22.06 8.17
CA VAL A 345 -6.30 -22.13 7.02
C VAL A 345 -6.11 -23.57 6.53
N GLU A 346 -5.83 -24.51 7.43
CA GLU A 346 -5.70 -25.93 7.08
C GLU A 346 -6.99 -26.47 6.44
N THR A 347 -8.14 -26.13 7.02
CA THR A 347 -9.46 -26.54 6.50
C THR A 347 -9.73 -25.95 5.11
N LEU A 348 -9.37 -24.69 4.87
CA LEU A 348 -9.52 -24.03 3.57
C LEU A 348 -8.63 -24.67 2.51
N LEU A 349 -7.37 -24.98 2.85
CA LEU A 349 -6.44 -25.66 1.95
C LEU A 349 -6.90 -27.08 1.62
N LEU A 350 -7.46 -27.82 2.59
CA LEU A 350 -8.07 -29.13 2.36
C LEU A 350 -9.32 -29.03 1.47
N ARG A 351 -10.14 -27.99 1.66
CA ARG A 351 -11.40 -27.79 0.94
C ARG A 351 -11.20 -27.39 -0.52
N PHE A 352 -10.29 -26.45 -0.78
CA PHE A 352 -10.13 -25.82 -2.10
C PHE A 352 -8.85 -26.27 -2.83
N GLY A 353 -7.84 -26.78 -2.12
CA GLY A 353 -6.57 -27.16 -2.72
C GLY A 353 -5.98 -26.03 -3.57
N LYS A 354 -5.61 -26.32 -4.82
CA LYS A 354 -5.03 -25.34 -5.75
C LYS A 354 -6.03 -24.29 -6.26
N THR A 355 -7.34 -24.57 -6.24
CA THR A 355 -8.35 -23.63 -6.75
C THR A 355 -8.65 -22.49 -5.76
N ILE A 356 -8.06 -22.51 -4.56
CA ILE A 356 -8.20 -21.44 -3.57
C ILE A 356 -7.79 -20.06 -4.12
N VAL A 357 -6.92 -20.03 -5.13
CA VAL A 357 -6.50 -18.81 -5.84
C VAL A 357 -7.65 -18.08 -6.52
N GLU A 358 -8.75 -18.78 -6.82
CA GLU A 358 -9.96 -18.25 -7.45
C GLU A 358 -10.98 -17.75 -6.40
N GLU A 359 -10.84 -18.15 -5.14
CA GLU A 359 -11.77 -17.84 -4.04
C GLU A 359 -11.47 -16.47 -3.40
N GLN A 360 -11.56 -15.40 -4.19
CA GLN A 360 -11.12 -14.06 -3.77
C GLN A 360 -11.83 -13.52 -2.52
N MET A 361 -13.12 -13.82 -2.32
CA MET A 361 -13.84 -13.39 -1.11
C MET A 361 -13.36 -14.12 0.15
N VAL A 362 -12.99 -15.39 0.03
CA VAL A 362 -12.31 -16.18 1.08
C VAL A 362 -10.93 -15.59 1.37
N LEU A 363 -10.12 -15.38 0.32
CA LEU A 363 -8.78 -14.81 0.45
C LEU A 363 -8.80 -13.40 1.08
N LYS A 364 -9.79 -12.56 0.74
CA LYS A 364 -9.99 -11.24 1.37
C LYS A 364 -10.18 -11.35 2.88
N ARG A 365 -11.02 -12.29 3.33
CA ARG A 365 -11.26 -12.54 4.76
C ARG A 365 -10.00 -13.04 5.46
N VAL A 366 -9.27 -13.97 4.85
CA VAL A 366 -7.98 -14.47 5.35
C VAL A 366 -6.97 -13.33 5.51
N ALA A 367 -6.84 -12.46 4.51
CA ALA A 367 -5.94 -11.31 4.56
C ALA A 367 -6.32 -10.31 5.66
N ASN A 368 -7.62 -10.03 5.85
CA ASN A 368 -8.08 -9.16 6.91
C ASN A 368 -7.72 -9.69 8.30
N ILE A 369 -7.86 -11.01 8.52
CA ILE A 369 -7.46 -11.65 9.79
C ILE A 369 -5.95 -11.50 10.00
N LEU A 370 -5.12 -11.76 8.98
CA LEU A 370 -3.67 -11.59 9.03
C LEU A 370 -3.24 -10.15 9.36
N ILE A 371 -3.85 -9.16 8.71
CA ILE A 371 -3.60 -7.73 8.97
C ILE A 371 -3.88 -7.41 10.45
N ASN A 372 -5.01 -7.89 10.98
CA ASN A 372 -5.37 -7.69 12.38
C ASN A 372 -4.39 -8.39 13.32
N LEU A 373 -4.01 -9.64 13.05
CA LEU A 373 -3.01 -10.39 13.83
C LEU A 373 -1.65 -9.68 13.88
N TYR A 374 -1.19 -9.13 12.75
CA TYR A 374 0.05 -8.37 12.70
C TYR A 374 -0.06 -7.05 13.47
N GLY A 375 -1.17 -6.32 13.31
CA GLY A 375 -1.46 -5.13 14.11
C GLY A 375 -1.43 -5.41 15.62
N MET A 376 -2.07 -6.51 16.05
CA MET A 376 -2.13 -6.92 17.46
C MET A 376 -0.73 -7.22 17.99
N THR A 377 0.07 -7.96 17.21
CA THR A 377 1.46 -8.26 17.53
C THR A 377 2.30 -6.99 17.68
N ALA A 378 2.16 -6.04 16.75
CA ALA A 378 2.91 -4.79 16.77
C ALA A 378 2.59 -3.93 18.00
N VAL A 379 1.31 -3.73 18.32
CA VAL A 379 0.91 -2.91 19.48
C VAL A 379 1.24 -3.55 20.82
N LEU A 380 1.10 -4.88 20.94
CA LEU A 380 1.46 -5.60 22.16
C LEU A 380 2.97 -5.58 22.40
N SER A 381 3.77 -5.77 21.35
CA SER A 381 5.23 -5.66 21.41
C SER A 381 5.67 -4.26 21.88
N ARG A 382 5.12 -3.20 21.27
CA ARG A 382 5.40 -1.81 21.63
C ARG A 382 4.98 -1.48 23.06
N ALA A 383 3.73 -1.74 23.42
CA ALA A 383 3.21 -1.44 24.76
C ALA A 383 3.99 -2.20 25.85
N SER A 384 4.29 -3.48 25.64
CA SER A 384 5.08 -4.28 26.58
C SER A 384 6.50 -3.76 26.76
N ARG A 385 7.11 -3.23 25.69
CA ARG A 385 8.42 -2.56 25.77
C ARG A 385 8.32 -1.22 26.50
N SER A 386 7.28 -0.43 26.23
CA SER A 386 7.03 0.87 26.87
C SER A 386 6.91 0.74 28.39
N ILE A 387 6.15 -0.25 28.87
CA ILE A 387 6.06 -0.58 30.31
C ILE A 387 7.42 -0.95 30.88
N ARG A 388 8.15 -1.90 30.26
CA ARG A 388 9.44 -2.39 30.75
C ARG A 388 10.50 -1.29 30.85
N MET A 389 10.44 -0.31 29.95
CA MET A 389 11.38 0.81 29.91
C MET A 389 10.92 2.01 30.73
N GLY A 390 9.69 2.00 31.28
CA GLY A 390 9.13 3.14 32.01
C GLY A 390 8.96 4.40 31.14
N ILE A 391 8.58 4.24 29.88
CA ILE A 391 8.41 5.38 28.96
C ILE A 391 7.22 6.23 29.43
N ARG A 392 7.33 7.56 29.31
CA ARG A 392 6.25 8.50 29.62
C ARG A 392 4.97 8.12 28.88
N ASN A 393 3.83 8.15 29.59
CA ASN A 393 2.50 7.82 29.08
C ASN A 393 2.33 6.34 28.66
N HIS A 394 3.14 5.40 29.17
CA HIS A 394 2.98 3.97 28.86
C HIS A 394 1.56 3.45 29.14
N ASP A 395 0.86 3.98 30.14
CA ASP A 395 -0.52 3.59 30.45
C ASP A 395 -1.50 3.92 29.31
N HIS A 396 -1.26 5.01 28.59
CA HIS A 396 -2.06 5.37 27.42
C HIS A 396 -1.78 4.43 26.24
N GLU A 397 -0.51 4.05 26.03
CA GLU A 397 -0.14 3.05 25.03
C GLU A 397 -0.80 1.69 25.32
N VAL A 398 -0.87 1.29 26.59
CA VAL A 398 -1.58 0.07 27.03
C VAL A 398 -3.07 0.17 26.76
N LEU A 399 -3.70 1.32 27.03
CA LEU A 399 -5.11 1.53 26.74
C LEU A 399 -5.39 1.40 25.24
N LEU A 400 -4.62 2.07 24.38
CA LEU A 400 -4.76 2.00 22.91
C LEU A 400 -4.57 0.57 22.40
N ALA A 401 -3.53 -0.14 22.89
CA ALA A 401 -3.29 -1.53 22.53
C ALA A 401 -4.46 -2.44 22.93
N ASN A 402 -5.01 -2.27 24.13
CA ASN A 402 -6.12 -3.09 24.63
C ASN A 402 -7.42 -2.87 23.84
N ILE A 403 -7.76 -1.63 23.51
CA ILE A 403 -8.94 -1.32 22.69
C ILE A 403 -8.78 -1.99 21.31
N PHE A 404 -7.64 -1.78 20.65
CA PHE A 404 -7.39 -2.37 19.33
C PHE A 404 -7.45 -3.90 19.36
N CYS A 405 -6.78 -4.54 20.33
CA CYS A 405 -6.78 -6.00 20.46
C CYS A 405 -8.18 -6.56 20.75
N ALA A 406 -9.02 -5.84 21.48
CA ALA A 406 -10.39 -6.28 21.73
C ALA A 406 -11.27 -6.22 20.47
N GLU A 407 -11.23 -5.10 19.73
CA GLU A 407 -11.98 -4.93 18.48
C GLU A 407 -11.52 -5.93 17.42
N ALA A 408 -10.20 -6.03 17.21
CA ALA A 408 -9.60 -6.97 16.26
C ALA A 408 -9.95 -8.43 16.59
N TYR A 409 -9.97 -8.80 17.88
CA TYR A 409 -10.35 -10.13 18.33
C TYR A 409 -11.77 -10.50 17.89
N TYR A 410 -12.76 -9.65 18.20
CA TYR A 410 -14.16 -9.95 17.87
C TYR A 410 -14.43 -9.88 16.37
N GLN A 411 -13.80 -8.94 15.65
CA GLN A 411 -13.89 -8.88 14.18
C GLN A 411 -13.34 -10.15 13.54
N ASN A 412 -12.19 -10.63 14.01
CA ASN A 412 -11.59 -11.83 13.48
C ASN A 412 -12.42 -13.08 13.80
N LEU A 413 -12.97 -13.24 15.01
CA LEU A 413 -13.85 -14.35 15.33
C LEU A 413 -15.08 -14.41 14.41
N PHE A 414 -15.73 -13.26 14.17
CA PHE A 414 -16.84 -13.17 13.23
C PHE A 414 -16.40 -13.46 11.79
N THR A 415 -15.23 -12.97 11.37
CA THR A 415 -14.70 -13.25 10.03
C THR A 415 -14.34 -14.74 9.86
N LEU A 416 -13.83 -15.38 10.92
CA LEU A 416 -13.52 -16.81 10.95
C LEU A 416 -14.79 -17.65 10.83
N SER A 417 -15.88 -17.28 11.52
CA SER A 417 -17.14 -18.03 11.42
C SER A 417 -17.69 -18.03 9.98
N GLN A 418 -17.49 -16.94 9.23
CA GLN A 418 -17.88 -16.85 7.81
C GLN A 418 -17.07 -17.77 6.86
N LEU A 419 -15.91 -18.28 7.30
CA LEU A 419 -15.04 -19.13 6.48
C LEU A 419 -15.43 -20.62 6.53
N ASP A 420 -16.32 -21.00 7.45
CA ASP A 420 -16.81 -22.36 7.58
C ASP A 420 -17.65 -22.79 6.37
N LYS A 421 -17.60 -24.09 6.03
CA LYS A 421 -18.16 -24.63 4.78
C LYS A 421 -19.65 -24.31 4.58
N TYR A 422 -20.41 -24.32 5.66
CA TYR A 422 -21.86 -24.12 5.67
C TYR A 422 -22.26 -22.97 6.60
N SER A 423 -21.39 -21.97 6.74
CA SER A 423 -21.68 -20.80 7.58
C SER A 423 -22.92 -20.07 7.05
N PRO A 424 -23.98 -19.91 7.87
CA PRO A 424 -25.13 -19.10 7.49
C PRO A 424 -24.78 -17.59 7.39
N GLU A 425 -23.67 -17.16 8.00
CA GLU A 425 -23.15 -15.80 7.91
C GLU A 425 -22.38 -15.53 6.61
N ASN A 426 -22.09 -16.56 5.80
CA ASN A 426 -21.43 -16.42 4.52
C ASN A 426 -22.45 -16.07 3.41
N LEU A 427 -22.28 -14.88 2.83
CA LEU A 427 -23.16 -14.34 1.79
C LEU A 427 -22.54 -14.37 0.37
N ASP A 428 -21.48 -15.13 0.16
CA ASP A 428 -20.69 -15.09 -1.09
C ASP A 428 -21.53 -15.44 -2.32
N GLU A 429 -22.42 -16.43 -2.22
CA GLU A 429 -23.30 -16.83 -3.33
C GLU A 429 -24.33 -15.74 -3.66
N GLN A 430 -24.91 -15.12 -2.63
CA GLN A 430 -25.87 -14.02 -2.76
C GLN A 430 -25.20 -12.80 -3.38
N ILE A 431 -23.98 -12.47 -2.95
CA ILE A 431 -23.17 -11.38 -3.52
C ILE A 431 -22.89 -11.66 -5.01
N LYS A 432 -22.49 -12.89 -5.38
CA LYS A 432 -22.27 -13.28 -6.77
C LYS A 432 -23.54 -13.13 -7.61
N LYS A 433 -24.68 -13.60 -7.10
CA LYS A 433 -25.99 -13.49 -7.77
C LYS A 433 -26.42 -12.04 -8.02
N VAL A 434 -26.34 -11.19 -7.00
CA VAL A 434 -26.66 -9.76 -7.12
C VAL A 434 -25.73 -9.08 -8.12
N SER A 435 -24.42 -9.33 -8.01
CA SER A 435 -23.41 -8.78 -8.91
C SER A 435 -23.67 -9.19 -10.35
N GLN A 436 -23.95 -10.47 -10.61
CA GLN A 436 -24.26 -10.99 -11.93
C GLN A 436 -25.44 -10.24 -12.56
N GLN A 437 -26.54 -10.06 -11.84
CA GLN A 437 -27.71 -9.35 -12.35
C GLN A 437 -27.40 -7.88 -12.67
N VAL A 438 -26.69 -7.18 -11.79
CA VAL A 438 -26.30 -5.78 -12.01
C VAL A 438 -25.38 -5.64 -13.23
N LEU A 439 -24.42 -6.56 -13.39
CA LEU A 439 -23.45 -6.52 -14.49
C LEU A 439 -24.07 -6.91 -15.84
N GLU A 440 -24.92 -7.93 -15.87
CA GLU A 440 -25.65 -8.34 -17.08
C GLU A 440 -26.58 -7.24 -17.58
N LYS A 441 -27.19 -6.48 -16.66
CA LYS A 441 -28.08 -5.36 -16.99
C LYS A 441 -27.37 -4.02 -17.11
N GLN A 442 -26.12 -3.93 -16.65
CA GLN A 442 -25.35 -2.68 -16.52
C GLN A 442 -26.12 -1.56 -15.79
N ALA A 443 -26.98 -1.92 -14.82
CA ALA A 443 -27.91 -1.00 -14.17
C ALA A 443 -28.29 -1.47 -12.75
N TYR A 444 -28.77 -0.53 -11.92
CA TYR A 444 -29.52 -0.86 -10.72
C TYR A 444 -30.90 -1.38 -11.12
N ILE A 445 -31.22 -2.61 -10.75
CA ILE A 445 -32.36 -3.35 -11.31
C ILE A 445 -33.64 -3.24 -10.50
N CYS A 446 -33.57 -2.82 -9.23
CA CYS A 446 -34.77 -2.71 -8.42
C CYS A 446 -35.58 -1.50 -8.88
N ALA A 447 -36.83 -1.73 -9.23
CA ALA A 447 -37.77 -0.65 -9.55
C ALA A 447 -37.91 0.30 -8.37
N HIS A 448 -38.20 1.57 -8.67
CA HIS A 448 -38.53 2.51 -7.63
C HIS A 448 -39.82 2.04 -6.93
N PRO A 449 -39.97 2.11 -5.59
CA PRO A 449 -41.18 1.63 -4.89
C PRO A 449 -42.52 2.29 -5.30
N LEU A 450 -42.47 3.32 -6.15
CA LEU A 450 -43.64 4.02 -6.69
C LEU A 450 -43.95 3.66 -8.15
N GLU A 451 -43.06 2.93 -8.82
CA GLU A 451 -43.31 2.41 -10.16
C GLU A 451 -44.20 1.17 -10.03
N ARG A 452 -45.45 1.29 -10.48
CA ARG A 452 -46.35 0.14 -10.60
C ARG A 452 -46.13 -0.50 -11.96
N THR A 453 -46.01 -1.81 -11.98
CA THR A 453 -46.24 -2.58 -13.21
C THR A 453 -47.74 -2.55 -13.48
N ASP A 454 -48.14 -1.93 -14.58
CA ASP A 454 -49.54 -1.95 -15.05
C ASP A 454 -50.02 -3.36 -15.42
#